data_AF-A0A3S0QQ62-F1
#
_entry.id   AF-A0A3S0QQ62-F1
#
_cell.length_a   1.000
_cell.length_b   1.000
_cell.length_c   1.000
_cell.angle_alpha   90.00
_cell.angle_beta   90.00
_cell.angle_gamma   90.00
#
_symmetry.space_group_name_H-M   'P 1'
#
loop_
_entity.id
_entity.type
_entity.pdbx_description
1 polymer ?
#
loop_
_entity_poly.entity_id
_entity_poly.type
_entity_poly.pdbx_seq_one_letter_code
_entity_poly.pdbx_strand_id
1 'polypeptide(L)'
;MIIDREILLLEKAIGRSDYPGARKILELHAEKFRRPHIRSKLNMEALALLNCVDELNNEDNKELYSRETQLIIQHINKLAYDCRFSEIKRFTFLQKDLLANPKIYNALNSDAKALIAPPSSEVNDHLTVLS
;
A
#
# COMPACT_ATOMS: atom_id res chain seq x y z
N MET A 1 33.35 -16.62 -1.15
CA MET A 1 31.99 -16.10 -0.90
C MET A 1 31.63 -15.21 -2.10
N ILE A 2 30.68 -15.61 -2.94
CA ILE A 2 30.26 -14.78 -4.08
C ILE A 2 29.37 -13.68 -3.50
N ILE A 3 29.92 -12.47 -3.36
CA ILE A 3 29.16 -11.31 -2.94
C ILE A 3 28.21 -10.97 -4.09
N ASP A 4 26.91 -11.05 -3.84
CA ASP A 4 25.89 -10.60 -4.77
C ASP A 4 26.02 -9.07 -4.91
N ARG A 5 26.65 -8.63 -6.02
CA ARG A 5 26.95 -7.22 -6.30
C ARG A 5 25.73 -6.31 -6.16
N GLU A 6 24.56 -6.78 -6.56
CA GLU A 6 23.30 -6.04 -6.51
C GLU A 6 22.82 -5.82 -5.08
N ILE A 7 23.03 -6.78 -4.17
CA ILE A 7 22.72 -6.60 -2.74
C ILE A 7 23.59 -5.50 -2.15
N LEU A 8 24.90 -5.55 -2.44
CA LEU A 8 25.84 -4.54 -1.93
C LEU A 8 25.54 -3.13 -2.48
N LEU A 9 25.14 -3.04 -3.75
CA LEU A 9 24.72 -1.77 -4.36
C LEU A 9 23.43 -1.23 -3.72
N LEU A 10 22.46 -2.12 -3.47
CA LEU A 10 21.20 -1.76 -2.80
C LEU A 10 21.46 -1.24 -1.39
N GLU A 11 22.20 -1.99 -0.57
CA GLU A 11 22.49 -1.61 0.81
C GLU A 11 23.32 -0.32 0.89
N LYS A 12 24.24 -0.12 -0.06
CA LYS A 12 25.00 1.13 -0.17
C LYS A 12 24.12 2.32 -0.53
N ALA A 13 23.12 2.14 -1.39
CA ALA A 13 22.16 3.19 -1.73
C ALA A 13 21.29 3.55 -0.52
N ILE A 14 20.77 2.53 0.19
CA ILE A 14 19.98 2.71 1.42
C ILE A 14 20.80 3.40 2.52
N GLY A 15 22.04 2.96 2.75
CA GLY A 15 22.93 3.57 3.75
C GLY A 15 23.32 5.02 3.43
N ARG A 16 23.09 5.49 2.20
CA ARG A 16 23.24 6.90 1.78
C ARG A 16 21.92 7.66 1.74
N SER A 17 20.82 7.03 2.14
CA SER A 17 19.45 7.54 2.00
C SER A 17 19.06 7.87 0.55
N ASP A 18 19.72 7.24 -0.44
CA ASP A 18 19.37 7.36 -1.85
C ASP A 18 18.26 6.35 -2.20
N TYR A 19 17.06 6.60 -1.71
CA TYR A 19 15.88 5.76 -1.96
C TYR A 19 15.47 5.72 -3.44
N PRO A 20 15.57 6.79 -4.24
CA PRO A 20 15.33 6.72 -5.68
C PRO A 20 16.32 5.78 -6.39
N GLY A 21 17.61 5.85 -6.04
CA GLY A 21 18.63 4.96 -6.57
C GLY A 21 18.41 3.51 -6.13
N ALA A 22 18.09 3.29 -4.85
CA ALA A 22 17.76 1.97 -4.30
C ALA A 22 16.55 1.35 -5.00
N ARG A 23 15.48 2.12 -5.22
CA ARG A 23 14.29 1.70 -5.98
C ARG A 23 14.65 1.28 -7.40
N LYS A 24 15.47 2.07 -8.10
CA LYS A 24 15.89 1.74 -9.47
C LYS A 24 16.66 0.41 -9.53
N ILE A 25 17.52 0.12 -8.55
CA ILE A 25 18.24 -1.15 -8.45
C ILE A 25 17.26 -2.31 -8.28
N LEU A 26 16.26 -2.16 -7.42
CA LEU A 26 15.23 -3.17 -7.19
C LEU A 26 14.40 -3.45 -8.44
N GLU A 27 13.94 -2.39 -9.13
CA GLU A 27 13.12 -2.52 -10.35
C GLU A 27 13.91 -3.17 -11.51
N LEU A 28 15.18 -2.80 -11.69
CA LEU A 28 16.05 -3.37 -12.73
C LEU A 28 16.36 -4.87 -12.51
N HIS A 29 16.32 -5.33 -11.26
CA HIS A 29 16.69 -6.70 -10.88
C HIS A 29 15.57 -7.44 -10.13
N ALA A 30 14.31 -7.08 -10.37
CA ALA A 30 13.15 -7.55 -9.60
C ALA A 30 13.09 -9.08 -9.50
N GLU A 31 13.28 -9.78 -10.62
CA GLU A 31 13.30 -11.26 -10.70
C GLU A 31 14.36 -11.90 -9.79
N LYS A 32 15.50 -11.24 -9.60
CA LYS A 32 16.56 -11.73 -8.72
C LYS A 32 16.17 -11.53 -7.26
N PHE A 33 15.68 -10.35 -6.91
CA PHE A 33 15.31 -10.00 -5.54
C PHE A 33 14.07 -10.74 -5.03
N ARG A 34 13.19 -11.24 -5.92
CA ARG A 34 12.05 -12.08 -5.53
C ARG A 34 12.44 -13.51 -5.13
N ARG A 35 13.64 -13.97 -5.46
CA ARG A 35 14.09 -15.34 -5.14
C ARG A 35 14.27 -15.50 -3.62
N PRO A 36 13.72 -16.57 -2.99
CA PRO A 36 13.77 -16.74 -1.54
C PRO A 36 15.18 -16.67 -0.93
N HIS A 37 16.18 -17.25 -1.61
CA HIS A 37 17.57 -17.26 -1.15
C HIS A 37 18.29 -15.90 -1.28
N ILE A 38 17.78 -14.98 -2.10
CA ILE A 38 18.27 -13.60 -2.16
C ILE A 38 17.61 -12.79 -1.05
N ARG A 39 16.29 -12.96 -0.86
CA ARG A 39 15.53 -12.30 0.21
C ARG A 39 16.11 -12.60 1.60
N SER A 40 16.54 -13.83 1.85
CA SER A 40 17.16 -14.21 3.13
C SER A 40 18.53 -13.57 3.39
N LYS A 41 19.17 -12.98 2.38
CA LYS A 41 20.44 -12.27 2.52
C LYS A 41 20.29 -10.76 2.69
N LEU A 42 19.08 -10.22 2.48
CA LEU A 42 18.83 -8.79 2.62
C LEU A 42 18.73 -8.41 4.09
N ASN A 43 19.29 -7.26 4.44
CA ASN A 43 18.98 -6.63 5.73
C ASN A 43 17.50 -6.18 5.80
N MET A 44 17.03 -5.83 7.00
CA MET A 44 15.62 -5.48 7.23
C MET A 44 15.16 -4.25 6.43
N GLU A 45 16.01 -3.24 6.26
CA GLU A 45 15.68 -2.03 5.52
C GLU A 45 15.52 -2.31 4.02
N ALA A 46 16.43 -3.10 3.45
CA ALA A 46 16.39 -3.54 2.06
C ALA A 46 15.18 -4.45 1.80
N LEU A 47 14.85 -5.34 2.74
CA LEU A 47 13.67 -6.19 2.67
C LEU A 47 12.37 -5.36 2.71
N ALA A 48 12.30 -4.38 3.60
CA ALA A 48 11.16 -3.47 3.70
C ALA A 48 10.98 -2.67 2.40
N LEU A 49 12.07 -2.09 1.86
CA LEU A 49 12.02 -1.34 0.62
C LEU A 49 11.61 -2.23 -0.57
N LEU A 50 12.13 -3.45 -0.67
CA LEU A 50 11.72 -4.42 -1.68
C LEU A 50 10.22 -4.71 -1.60
N ASN A 51 9.69 -4.95 -0.41
CA ASN A 51 8.26 -5.18 -0.22
C ASN A 51 7.42 -3.97 -0.65
N CYS A 52 7.85 -2.75 -0.27
CA CYS A 52 7.18 -1.53 -0.72
C CYS A 52 7.17 -1.40 -2.25
N VAL A 53 8.30 -1.68 -2.91
CA VAL A 53 8.41 -1.62 -4.38
C VAL A 53 7.54 -2.70 -5.04
N ASP A 54 7.51 -3.92 -4.51
CA ASP A 54 6.64 -4.98 -4.99
C ASP A 54 5.15 -4.62 -4.81
N GLU A 55 4.77 -4.03 -3.67
CA GLU A 55 3.40 -3.60 -3.41
C GLU A 55 2.95 -2.45 -4.33
N LEU A 56 3.84 -1.49 -4.61
CA LEU A 56 3.55 -0.37 -5.52
C LEU A 56 3.41 -0.82 -6.97
N ASN A 57 4.18 -1.82 -7.38
CA ASN A 57 4.16 -2.36 -8.73
C ASN A 57 3.12 -3.48 -8.92
N ASN A 58 2.45 -3.92 -7.85
CA ASN A 58 1.38 -4.89 -7.94
C ASN A 58 0.16 -4.28 -8.65
N GLU A 59 -0.29 -4.91 -9.73
CA GLU A 59 -1.43 -4.44 -10.51
C GLU A 59 -2.72 -4.34 -9.69
N ASP A 60 -2.89 -5.24 -8.72
CA ASP A 60 -4.02 -5.26 -7.78
C ASP A 60 -4.06 -4.05 -6.84
N ASN A 61 -2.98 -3.26 -6.80
CA ASN A 61 -2.85 -2.08 -5.95
C ASN A 61 -2.75 -0.77 -6.77
N LYS A 62 -2.84 -0.83 -8.10
CA LYS A 62 -2.78 0.37 -8.98
C LYS A 62 -3.82 1.41 -8.59
N GLU A 63 -5.03 0.98 -8.26
CA GLU A 63 -6.10 1.87 -7.84
C GLU A 63 -5.81 2.49 -6.46
N LEU A 64 -5.38 1.68 -5.49
CA LEU A 64 -5.03 2.14 -4.14
C LEU A 64 -3.92 3.20 -4.18
N TYR A 65 -2.85 2.94 -4.93
CA TYR A 65 -1.69 3.83 -5.02
C TYR A 65 -1.79 4.87 -6.14
N SER A 66 -2.96 5.00 -6.78
CA SER A 66 -3.21 6.08 -7.73
C SER A 66 -3.11 7.43 -7.01
N ARG A 67 -2.61 8.44 -7.71
CA ARG A 67 -2.48 9.80 -7.13
C ARG A 67 -3.83 10.33 -6.66
N GLU A 68 -4.88 10.06 -7.42
CA GLU A 68 -6.23 10.51 -7.10
C GLU A 68 -6.75 9.86 -5.81
N THR A 69 -6.66 8.53 -5.72
CA THR A 69 -7.07 7.76 -4.54
C THR A 69 -6.31 8.21 -3.30
N GLN A 70 -5.00 8.42 -3.41
CA GLN A 70 -4.16 8.88 -2.30
C GLN A 70 -4.56 10.29 -1.83
N LEU A 71 -4.88 11.20 -2.75
CA LEU A 71 -5.36 12.54 -2.39
C LEU A 71 -6.74 12.50 -1.71
N ILE A 72 -7.62 11.60 -2.18
CA ILE A 72 -8.94 11.39 -1.57
C ILE A 72 -8.79 10.84 -0.14
N ILE A 73 -7.96 9.80 0.05
CA ILE A 73 -7.66 9.23 1.38
C ILE A 73 -7.09 10.32 2.31
N GLN A 74 -6.09 11.07 1.85
CA GLN A 74 -5.47 12.15 2.62
C GLN A 74 -6.50 13.22 3.02
N HIS A 75 -7.39 13.59 2.09
CA HIS A 75 -8.42 14.58 2.38
C HIS A 75 -9.41 14.08 3.42
N ILE A 76 -9.89 12.84 3.29
CA ILE A 76 -10.80 12.22 4.27
C ILE A 76 -10.15 12.17 5.66
N ASN A 77 -8.91 11.68 5.74
CA ASN A 77 -8.18 11.59 7.01
C ASN A 77 -7.98 12.98 7.65
N LYS A 78 -7.72 14.01 6.85
CA LYS A 78 -7.61 15.40 7.32
C LYS A 78 -8.94 15.92 7.86
N LEU A 79 -10.04 15.70 7.15
CA LEU A 79 -11.36 16.12 7.61
C LEU A 79 -11.75 15.42 8.92
N ALA A 80 -11.38 14.14 9.08
CA ALA A 80 -11.59 13.37 10.31
C ALA A 80 -10.78 13.95 11.48
N TYR A 81 -9.51 14.25 11.25
CA TYR A 81 -8.65 14.90 12.23
C TYR A 81 -9.21 16.26 12.67
N ASP A 82 -9.73 17.06 11.73
CA ASP A 82 -10.34 18.37 11.99
C ASP A 82 -11.77 18.28 12.56
N CYS A 83 -12.30 17.07 12.85
CA CYS A 83 -13.67 16.84 13.32
C CYS A 83 -14.78 17.44 12.43
N ARG A 84 -14.56 17.54 11.10
CA ARG A 84 -15.51 18.15 10.15
C ARG A 84 -16.57 17.15 9.68
N PHE A 85 -17.41 16.68 10.60
CA PHE A 85 -18.35 15.57 10.40
C PHE A 85 -19.31 15.71 9.21
N SER A 86 -19.93 16.89 9.05
CA SER A 86 -20.88 17.14 7.96
C SER A 86 -20.24 17.02 6.58
N GLU A 87 -18.98 17.42 6.47
CA GLU A 87 -18.23 17.40 5.23
C GLU A 87 -17.70 16.02 4.91
N ILE A 88 -17.21 15.29 5.92
CA ILE A 88 -16.86 13.87 5.76
C ILE A 88 -18.05 13.12 5.19
N LYS A 89 -19.23 13.23 5.82
CA LYS A 89 -20.42 12.50 5.40
C LYS A 89 -20.81 12.82 3.95
N ARG A 90 -20.73 14.09 3.55
CA ARG A 90 -21.02 14.51 2.17
C ARG A 90 -19.96 13.99 1.19
N PHE A 91 -18.69 14.10 1.54
CA PHE A 91 -17.58 13.74 0.67
C PHE A 91 -17.47 12.22 0.51
N THR A 92 -17.67 11.45 1.57
CA THR A 92 -17.65 9.98 1.52
C THR A 92 -18.85 9.43 0.77
N PHE A 93 -20.01 10.09 0.83
CA PHE A 93 -21.14 9.76 -0.03
C PHE A 93 -20.83 9.94 -1.52
N LEU A 94 -20.12 11.00 -1.89
CA LEU A 94 -19.68 11.21 -3.29
C LEU A 94 -18.64 10.17 -3.72
N GLN A 95 -17.81 9.69 -2.80
CA GLN A 95 -16.75 8.70 -3.04
C GLN A 95 -17.16 7.28 -2.65
N LYS A 96 -18.46 6.99 -2.55
CA LYS A 96 -18.97 5.71 -2.04
C LYS A 96 -18.46 4.50 -2.82
N ASP A 97 -18.33 4.62 -4.14
CA ASP A 97 -17.95 3.50 -5.01
C ASP A 97 -16.46 3.19 -4.85
N LEU A 98 -15.63 4.23 -4.68
CA LEU A 98 -14.22 4.09 -4.36
C LEU A 98 -14.01 3.48 -2.95
N LEU A 99 -14.79 3.96 -1.97
CA LEU A 99 -14.73 3.47 -0.58
C LEU A 99 -15.35 2.07 -0.41
N ALA A 100 -16.11 1.58 -1.40
CA ALA A 100 -16.57 0.21 -1.43
C ALA A 100 -15.40 -0.79 -1.55
N ASN A 101 -14.26 -0.37 -2.11
CA ASN A 101 -13.04 -1.17 -2.16
C ASN A 101 -12.43 -1.33 -0.74
N PRO A 102 -12.38 -2.55 -0.17
CA PRO A 102 -11.87 -2.75 1.18
C PRO A 102 -10.42 -2.31 1.36
N LYS A 103 -9.57 -2.41 0.33
CA LYS A 103 -8.17 -1.97 0.42
C LYS A 103 -8.07 -0.45 0.63
N ILE A 104 -8.91 0.31 -0.07
CA ILE A 104 -8.96 1.77 0.01
C ILE A 104 -9.53 2.19 1.36
N TYR A 105 -10.63 1.57 1.79
CA TYR A 105 -11.18 1.80 3.13
C TYR A 105 -10.15 1.50 4.23
N ASN A 106 -9.41 0.39 4.09
CA ASN A 106 -8.40 0.00 5.06
C ASN A 106 -7.20 0.94 5.12
N ALA A 107 -6.95 1.74 4.08
CA ALA A 107 -5.92 2.77 4.08
C ALA A 107 -6.33 4.06 4.83
N LEU A 108 -7.60 4.20 5.22
CA LEU A 108 -8.05 5.29 6.09
C LEU A 108 -7.51 5.14 7.52
N ASN A 109 -7.31 6.27 8.21
CA ASN A 109 -6.91 6.27 9.61
C ASN A 109 -8.06 5.81 10.54
N SER A 110 -7.75 5.55 11.81
CA SER A 110 -8.73 5.12 12.81
C SER A 110 -9.90 6.08 12.96
N ASP A 111 -9.60 7.38 12.94
CA ASP A 111 -10.59 8.43 13.17
C ASP A 111 -11.60 8.49 12.03
N ALA A 112 -11.13 8.43 10.78
CA ALA A 112 -12.00 8.36 9.62
C ALA A 112 -12.84 7.08 9.61
N LYS A 113 -12.25 5.92 9.98
CA LYS A 113 -12.98 4.65 10.09
C LYS A 113 -14.03 4.65 11.20
N ALA A 114 -13.86 5.45 12.25
CA ALA A 114 -14.89 5.61 13.28
C ALA A 114 -16.12 6.39 12.76
N LEU A 115 -15.95 7.17 11.69
CA LEU A 115 -16.98 8.08 11.16
C LEU A 115 -17.61 7.59 9.85
N ILE A 116 -16.98 6.62 9.20
CA ILE A 116 -17.38 6.10 7.90
C ILE A 116 -17.71 4.62 8.09
N ALA A 117 -18.90 4.21 7.64
CA ALA A 117 -19.27 2.82 7.71
C ALA A 117 -18.33 1.97 6.82
N PRO A 118 -17.90 0.79 7.29
CA PRO A 118 -17.12 -0.12 6.48
C PRO A 118 -17.92 -0.57 5.24
N PRO A 119 -17.25 -0.92 4.14
CA PRO A 119 -17.92 -1.49 2.98
C PRO A 119 -18.67 -2.76 3.39
N SER A 120 -19.92 -2.88 2.97
CA SER A 120 -20.77 -4.04 3.25
C SER A 120 -20.13 -5.29 2.66
N SER A 121 -19.90 -6.30 3.51
CA SER A 121 -19.27 -7.57 3.17
C SER A 121 -20.20 -8.52 2.41
N GLU A 122 -21.08 -8.02 1.54
CA GLU A 122 -22.18 -8.79 0.94
C GLU A 122 -21.79 -9.64 -0.28
N VAL A 123 -20.57 -10.18 -0.35
CA VAL A 123 -20.17 -11.07 -1.46
C VAL A 123 -19.63 -12.45 -1.01
N ASN A 124 -19.51 -12.74 0.29
CA ASN A 124 -19.02 -14.06 0.73
C ASN A 124 -19.95 -14.91 1.62
N ASP A 125 -21.15 -14.45 1.96
CA ASP A 125 -22.08 -15.22 2.81
C ASP A 125 -23.13 -16.04 2.03
N HIS A 126 -23.10 -16.05 0.69
CA HIS A 126 -24.07 -16.79 -0.14
C HIS A 126 -23.63 -18.21 -0.55
N LEU A 127 -22.55 -18.77 0.01
CA LEU A 127 -22.09 -20.14 -0.32
C LEU A 127 -22.12 -21.14 0.85
N THR A 128 -22.67 -20.79 2.02
CA THR A 128 -22.82 -21.74 3.15
C THR A 128 -24.23 -21.89 3.71
N VAL A 129 -25.23 -21.31 3.06
CA VAL A 129 -26.62 -21.65 3.37
C VAL A 129 -27.35 -21.87 2.05
N LEU A 130 -27.30 -23.10 1.54
CA LEU A 130 -28.41 -23.81 0.92
C LEU A 130 -27.91 -25.16 0.38
N SER A 131 -28.43 -26.22 1.02
CA SER A 131 -28.56 -27.62 0.57
C SER A 131 -27.41 -28.59 0.91
#